data_AF-A0A1H3VPT8-F1
#
_entry.id   AF-A0A1H3VPT8-F1
#
_cell.length_a   1.000
_cell.length_b   1.000
_cell.length_c   1.000
_cell.angle_alpha   90.00
_cell.angle_beta   90.00
_cell.angle_gamma   90.00
#
_symmetry.space_group_name_H-M   'P 1'
#
loop_
_entity.id
_entity.type
_entity.pdbx_description
1 polymer ?
#
loop_
_entity_poly.entity_id
_entity_poly.type
_entity_poly.pdbx_seq_one_letter_code
_entity_poly.pdbx_strand_id
1 'polypeptide(L)' 'MMNKRDQMTVENFVSTGMDLETLYACFQDFSKEEIAEIYNNYKANQPTDAVGENSMSINCS' A
#
# COMPACT_ATOMS: atom_id res chain seq x y z
N MET A 1 -10.05 -13.24 -9.45
CA MET A 1 -9.30 -13.58 -8.23
C MET A 1 -7.88 -13.13 -8.44
N MET A 2 -7.39 -12.31 -7.52
CA MET A 2 -6.13 -11.58 -7.65
C MET A 2 -4.93 -12.53 -7.65
N ASN A 3 -4.01 -12.38 -8.61
CA ASN A 3 -2.77 -13.17 -8.59
C ASN A 3 -1.69 -12.47 -7.75
N LYS A 4 -0.57 -13.16 -7.49
CA LYS A 4 0.52 -12.62 -6.65
C LYS A 4 1.11 -11.31 -7.17
N ARG A 5 1.20 -11.13 -8.50
CA ARG A 5 1.70 -9.90 -9.12
C ARG A 5 0.70 -8.75 -8.93
N ASP A 6 -0.58 -9.03 -9.06
CA ASP A 6 -1.63 -8.06 -8.85
C ASP A 6 -1.64 -7.59 -7.38
N GLN A 7 -1.54 -8.55 -6.44
CA GLN A 7 -1.42 -8.27 -5.01
C GLN A 7 -0.21 -7.36 -4.71
N MET A 8 0.98 -7.71 -5.19
CA MET A 8 2.19 -6.89 -5.03
C MET A 8 2.02 -5.48 -5.62
N THR A 9 1.27 -5.38 -6.72
CA THR A 9 0.98 -4.09 -7.33
C THR A 9 0.14 -3.25 -6.35
N VAL A 10 -0.98 -3.76 -5.85
CA VAL A 10 -1.81 -3.03 -4.87
C VAL A 10 -1.03 -2.66 -3.61
N GLU A 11 -0.23 -3.56 -3.05
CA GLU A 11 0.64 -3.27 -1.91
C GLU A 11 1.61 -2.10 -2.19
N ASN A 12 2.19 -2.04 -3.39
CA ASN A 12 3.05 -0.92 -3.79
C ASN A 12 2.27 0.39 -3.90
N PHE A 13 1.02 0.39 -4.36
CA PHE A 13 0.22 1.61 -4.36
C PHE A 13 -0.15 2.03 -2.94
N VAL A 14 -0.50 1.09 -2.06
CA VAL A 14 -0.78 1.39 -0.64
C VAL A 14 0.47 1.99 0.05
N SER A 15 1.67 1.51 -0.28
CA SER A 15 2.93 2.02 0.30
C SER A 15 3.25 3.47 -0.10
N THR A 16 2.71 3.96 -1.22
CA THR A 16 2.81 5.39 -1.61
C THR A 16 1.89 6.32 -0.80
N GLY A 17 1.09 5.77 0.11
CA GLY A 17 0.14 6.53 0.93
C GLY A 17 -1.24 6.69 0.29
N MET A 18 -1.54 5.94 -0.75
CA MET A 18 -2.84 5.95 -1.41
C MET A 18 -3.94 5.41 -0.49
N ASP A 19 -5.10 6.07 -0.48
CA ASP A 19 -6.24 5.67 0.34
C ASP A 19 -7.07 4.56 -0.33
N LEU A 20 -7.93 3.92 0.48
CA LEU A 20 -8.71 2.77 0.05
C LEU A 20 -9.71 3.12 -1.07
N GLU A 21 -10.30 4.32 -1.04
CA GLU A 21 -11.23 4.76 -2.08
C GLU A 21 -10.53 4.94 -3.43
N THR A 22 -9.33 5.54 -3.44
CA THR A 22 -8.53 5.69 -4.67
C THR A 22 -8.11 4.31 -5.19
N LEU A 23 -7.75 3.36 -4.33
CA LEU A 23 -7.43 2.00 -4.75
C LEU A 23 -8.63 1.33 -5.45
N TYR A 24 -9.85 1.47 -4.93
CA TYR A 24 -11.04 0.94 -5.62
C TYR A 24 -11.26 1.59 -7.00
N ALA A 25 -10.95 2.87 -7.14
CA ALA A 25 -11.05 3.56 -8.42
C ALA A 25 -9.95 3.14 -9.42
N CYS A 26 -8.75 2.81 -8.93
CA CYS A 26 -7.62 2.36 -9.76
C CYS A 26 -7.71 0.88 -10.16
N PHE A 27 -8.32 0.05 -9.31
CA PHE A 27 -8.33 -1.42 -9.43
C PHE A 27 -9.76 -1.95 -9.63
N GLN A 28 -10.49 -1.40 -10.60
CA GLN A 28 -11.91 -1.71 -10.84
C GLN A 28 -12.15 -3.16 -11.28
N ASP A 29 -11.11 -3.82 -11.79
CA ASP A 29 -11.16 -5.22 -12.24
C ASP A 29 -11.09 -6.24 -11.08
N PHE A 30 -10.80 -5.78 -9.86
CA PHE A 30 -10.70 -6.62 -8.66
C PHE A 30 -11.84 -6.32 -7.68
N SER A 31 -12.16 -7.30 -6.83
CA SER A 31 -13.21 -7.10 -5.82
C SER A 31 -12.75 -6.11 -4.75
N LYS A 32 -13.71 -5.36 -4.20
CA LYS A 32 -13.42 -4.42 -3.12
C LYS A 32 -12.93 -5.17 -1.87
N GLU A 33 -13.44 -6.37 -1.64
CA GLU A 33 -13.03 -7.24 -0.54
C GLU A 33 -11.54 -7.62 -0.63
N GLU A 34 -11.07 -8.05 -1.81
CA GLU A 34 -9.65 -8.39 -2.03
C GLU A 34 -8.75 -7.16 -1.81
N ILE A 35 -9.14 -5.99 -2.34
CA ILE A 35 -8.38 -4.74 -2.18
C ILE A 35 -8.35 -4.29 -0.71
N ALA A 36 -9.49 -4.38 -0.01
CA ALA A 36 -9.60 -4.03 1.40
C ALA A 36 -8.74 -4.92 2.30
N GLU A 37 -8.70 -6.23 2.01
CA GLU A 37 -7.86 -7.18 2.73
C GLU A 37 -6.39 -6.79 2.62
N ILE A 38 -5.90 -6.49 1.41
CA ILE A 38 -4.52 -6.06 1.19
C ILE A 38 -4.22 -4.74 1.91
N TYR A 39 -5.09 -3.74 1.78
CA TYR A 39 -4.92 -2.45 2.43
C TYR A 39 -4.83 -2.58 3.96
N ASN A 40 -5.77 -3.32 4.56
CA ASN A 40 -5.82 -3.53 6.00
C ASN A 40 -4.62 -4.34 6.50
N ASN A 41 -4.23 -5.39 5.77
CA ASN A 41 -3.04 -6.18 6.09
C ASN A 41 -1.77 -5.33 6.02
N TYR A 42 -1.63 -4.49 4.99
CA TYR A 42 -0.48 -3.59 4.87
C TYR A 42 -0.44 -2.59 6.03
N LYS A 43 -1.57 -1.95 6.36
CA LYS A 43 -1.65 -0.99 7.49
C LYS A 43 -1.45 -1.64 8.86
N ALA A 44 -1.94 -2.86 9.07
CA ALA A 44 -1.74 -3.60 10.31
C ALA A 44 -0.28 -4.07 10.51
N ASN A 45 0.41 -4.36 9.40
CA ASN A 45 1.82 -4.78 9.40
C ASN A 45 2.80 -3.61 9.22
N GLN A 46 2.33 -2.39 8.97
CA GLN A 46 3.20 -1.22 9.05
C GLN A 46 3.67 -1.10 10.50
N PRO A 47 4.99 -1.07 10.76
CA PRO A 47 5.48 -0.70 12.08
C PRO A 47 4.87 0.67 12.39
N THR A 48 4.20 0.78 13.53
CA THR A 48 3.39 1.92 13.97
C THR A 48 4.16 3.25 14.07
N ASP A 49 5.42 3.29 13.61
CA ASP A 49 6.35 4.41 13.71
C ASP A 49 6.91 4.89 12.36
N ALA A 50 6.38 4.47 11.20
CA ALA A 50 6.82 5.01 9.90
C ALA A 50 6.14 6.34 9.51
N VAL A 51 5.73 7.15 10.50
CA VAL A 51 5.61 8.62 10.33
C VAL A 51 6.98 9.29 10.55
N GLY A 52 8.02 8.53 10.92
CA GLY A 52 9.40 8.99 10.93
C GLY A 52 10.20 8.42 9.76
N GLU A 53 10.96 9.29 9.11
CA GLU A 53 12.12 8.93 8.30
C GLU A 53 11.90 8.51 6.84
N ASN A 54 11.24 9.39 6.07
CA ASN A 54 11.89 9.85 4.81
C ASN A 54 13.04 10.84 5.11
N SER A 55 13.80 10.53 6.17
CA SER A 55 15.07 11.13 6.56
C SER A 55 16.15 10.20 6.03
N MET A 56 16.14 9.98 4.72
CA MET A 56 17.42 9.83 4.06
C MET A 56 18.06 11.22 4.07
N SER A 57 18.55 11.64 5.24
CA SER A 57 19.54 12.71 5.32
C SER A 57 20.78 12.13 4.65
N ILE A 58 20.86 12.32 3.33
CA ILE A 58 22.07 12.09 2.55
C ILE A 58 23.07 13.13 3.06
N ASN A 59 23.80 12.77 4.11
CA ASN A 59 24.96 13.52 4.55
C ASN A 59 26.08 13.23 3.55
N CYS A 60 26.16 14.02 2.48
CA CYS A 60 27.34 14.08 1.64
C CYS A 60 28.40 14.93 2.39
N SER A 61 29.08 14.30 3.36
CA SER A 61 30.33 14.83 3.93
C SER A 61 31.53 14.36 3.11
#